data_AF-R7MZ78-F1
#
_entry.id   AF-R7MZ78-F1
#
_cell.length_a   1.000
_cell.length_b   1.000
_cell.length_c   1.000
_cell.angle_alpha   90.00
_cell.angle_beta   90.00
_cell.angle_gamma   90.00
#
_symmetry.space_group_name_H-M   'P 1'
#
loop_
_entity.id
_entity.type
_entity.pdbx_description
1 polymer ?
#
loop_
_entity_poly.entity_id
_entity_poly.type
_entity_poly.pdbx_seq_one_letter_code
_entity_poly.pdbx_strand_id
1 'polypeptide(L)'
;MSRFQFIADEYPEIFELCSEVEKNKKANANLSILKARQALEKILAVTNLCAQYDDLFDQINSLYGECSLAEMETMHILRRLGNMAIRRKNLSEQNVDKALRALLLSCCWLYFKLDENVCPLSLFWQDDRDIAEPYVNEALRGNGGIRDSLKKTYHSTNPLSFDNTFDEVEDTALNIWDKDVFETEAEYEERIRQLSPIHLGFGMIDDKQIDSYTHLAFPRFCLAKNKKIVGADINAFIVKVEQENDWAYDGEILVALKVCQGKIYYDYSKVVLRFGTDELPLDSLILEPVCI
;
A
#
# COMPACT_ATOMS: atom_id res chain seq x y z
N MET A 1 17.51 -20.74 -8.23
CA MET A 1 17.18 -20.48 -6.81
C MET A 1 15.92 -19.64 -6.78
N SER A 2 14.94 -19.98 -5.95
CA SER A 2 13.73 -19.16 -5.79
C SER A 2 14.05 -17.87 -5.01
N ARG A 3 13.32 -16.78 -5.25
CA ARG A 3 13.44 -15.53 -4.48
C ARG A 3 13.04 -15.71 -3.01
N PHE A 4 12.29 -16.77 -2.70
CA PHE A 4 11.72 -17.04 -1.39
C PHE A 4 12.52 -18.08 -0.59
N GLN A 5 13.76 -18.36 -0.97
CA GLN A 5 14.58 -19.40 -0.34
C GLN A 5 14.75 -19.20 1.19
N PHE A 6 14.67 -17.96 1.67
CA PHE A 6 14.84 -17.62 3.09
C PHE A 6 13.72 -18.17 4.00
N ILE A 7 12.51 -18.42 3.47
CA ILE A 7 11.40 -19.00 4.24
C ILE A 7 11.27 -20.52 4.08
N ALA A 8 12.14 -21.16 3.30
CA ALA A 8 11.95 -22.55 2.88
C ALA A 8 11.96 -23.56 4.05
N ASP A 9 12.80 -23.33 5.05
CA ASP A 9 12.97 -24.25 6.17
C ASP A 9 11.88 -24.07 7.25
N GLU A 10 11.44 -22.84 7.49
CA GLU A 10 10.46 -22.51 8.53
C GLU A 10 9.01 -22.58 8.03
N TYR A 11 8.78 -22.22 6.77
CA TYR A 11 7.46 -22.16 6.15
C TYR A 11 7.41 -22.90 4.81
N PRO A 12 7.55 -24.24 4.82
CA PRO A 12 7.63 -25.03 3.58
C PRO A 12 6.36 -24.93 2.72
N GLU A 13 5.18 -24.87 3.33
CA GLU A 13 3.91 -24.73 2.59
C GLU A 13 3.80 -23.37 1.87
N ILE A 14 4.24 -22.29 2.53
CA ILE A 14 4.22 -20.93 1.95
C ILE A 14 5.28 -20.86 0.85
N PHE A 15 6.46 -21.44 1.08
CA PHE A 15 7.53 -21.51 0.10
C PHE A 15 7.12 -22.28 -1.17
N GLU A 16 6.40 -23.40 -1.04
CA GLU A 16 5.92 -24.16 -2.19
C GLU A 16 4.97 -23.31 -3.04
N LEU A 17 4.00 -22.63 -2.41
CA LEU A 17 3.09 -21.72 -3.10
C LEU A 17 3.85 -20.59 -3.80
N CYS A 18 4.81 -19.95 -3.12
CA CYS A 18 5.62 -18.89 -3.71
C CYS A 18 6.43 -19.39 -4.92
N SER A 19 6.99 -20.61 -4.83
CA SER A 19 7.70 -21.25 -5.93
C SER A 19 6.78 -21.57 -7.11
N GLU A 20 5.53 -21.94 -6.87
CA GLU A 20 4.52 -22.12 -7.91
C GLU A 20 4.18 -20.80 -8.62
N VAL A 21 4.16 -19.66 -7.90
CA VAL A 21 3.97 -18.33 -8.52
C VAL A 21 5.07 -18.06 -9.54
N GLU A 22 6.34 -18.27 -9.16
CA GLU A 22 7.49 -18.03 -10.04
C GLU A 22 7.48 -18.93 -11.27
N LYS A 23 7.15 -20.22 -11.09
CA LYS A 23 7.07 -21.21 -12.19
C LYS A 23 5.98 -20.85 -13.19
N ASN A 24 4.81 -20.44 -12.70
CA ASN A 24 3.66 -20.18 -13.54
C ASN A 24 3.66 -18.79 -14.18
N LYS A 25 4.56 -17.88 -13.77
CA LYS A 25 4.61 -16.48 -14.22
C LYS A 25 4.42 -16.30 -15.73
N LYS A 26 5.13 -17.11 -16.54
CA LYS A 26 5.10 -17.04 -18.01
C LYS A 26 4.03 -17.93 -18.65
N ALA A 27 3.59 -18.97 -17.95
CA ALA A 27 2.66 -19.96 -18.50
C ALA A 27 1.20 -19.56 -18.26
N ASN A 28 0.89 -19.04 -17.07
CA ASN A 28 -0.45 -18.66 -16.67
C ASN A 28 -0.41 -17.57 -15.58
N ALA A 29 -0.57 -16.31 -15.99
CA ALA A 29 -0.55 -15.15 -15.11
C ALA A 29 -1.66 -15.23 -14.03
N ASN A 30 -2.87 -15.66 -14.42
CA ASN A 30 -3.99 -15.77 -13.49
C ASN A 30 -3.73 -16.84 -12.43
N LEU A 31 -3.23 -18.02 -12.82
CA LEU A 31 -2.85 -19.07 -11.87
C LEU A 31 -1.76 -18.60 -10.92
N SER A 32 -0.75 -17.88 -11.42
CA SER A 32 0.33 -17.33 -10.59
C SER A 32 -0.23 -16.39 -9.52
N ILE A 33 -1.13 -15.49 -9.88
CA ILE A 33 -1.73 -14.52 -8.95
C ILE A 33 -2.67 -15.22 -7.95
N LEU A 34 -3.40 -16.26 -8.36
CA LEU A 34 -4.20 -17.09 -7.45
C LEU A 34 -3.31 -17.80 -6.41
N LYS A 35 -2.17 -18.35 -6.83
CA LYS A 35 -1.20 -18.97 -5.92
C LYS A 35 -0.59 -17.96 -4.96
N ALA A 36 -0.30 -16.75 -5.43
CA ALA A 36 0.19 -15.66 -4.58
C ALA A 36 -0.85 -15.25 -3.52
N ARG A 37 -2.14 -15.21 -3.88
CA ARG A 37 -3.23 -15.02 -2.91
C ARG A 37 -3.32 -16.15 -1.89
N GLN A 38 -3.24 -17.41 -2.32
CA GLN A 38 -3.26 -18.56 -1.40
C GLN A 38 -2.09 -18.51 -0.41
N ALA A 39 -0.91 -18.05 -0.85
CA ALA A 39 0.21 -17.82 0.04
C ALA A 39 -0.09 -16.73 1.08
N LEU A 40 -0.73 -15.62 0.68
CA LEU A 40 -1.19 -14.58 1.61
C LEU A 40 -2.19 -15.13 2.64
N GLU A 41 -3.19 -15.90 2.21
CA GLU A 41 -4.16 -16.56 3.11
C GLU A 41 -3.45 -17.42 4.16
N LYS A 42 -2.40 -18.15 3.76
CA LYS A 42 -1.58 -18.96 4.68
C LYS A 42 -0.73 -18.11 5.63
N ILE A 43 -0.12 -17.02 5.14
CA ILE A 43 0.61 -16.07 5.99
C ILE A 43 -0.31 -15.52 7.09
N LEU A 44 -1.51 -15.09 6.72
CA LEU A 44 -2.49 -14.56 7.67
C LEU A 44 -2.99 -15.64 8.64
N ALA A 45 -3.18 -16.88 8.18
CA ALA A 45 -3.58 -17.98 9.05
C ALA A 45 -2.52 -18.31 10.12
N VAL A 46 -1.23 -18.25 9.79
CA VAL A 46 -0.13 -18.48 10.75
C VAL A 46 -0.14 -17.45 11.87
N THR A 47 -0.52 -16.20 11.58
CA THR A 47 -0.48 -15.12 12.57
C THR A 47 -1.49 -15.32 13.72
N ASN A 48 -2.50 -16.20 13.58
CA ASN A 48 -3.59 -16.47 14.55
C ASN A 48 -4.42 -15.26 15.01
N LEU A 49 -4.01 -14.03 14.70
CA LEU A 49 -4.70 -12.76 15.00
C LEU A 49 -6.02 -12.63 14.21
N CYS A 50 -6.14 -13.35 13.10
CA CYS A 50 -7.19 -13.18 12.10
C CYS A 50 -8.30 -14.25 12.16
N ALA A 51 -8.26 -15.19 13.12
CA ALA A 51 -9.08 -16.42 13.11
C ALA A 51 -10.61 -16.19 13.23
N GLN A 52 -11.04 -14.98 13.57
CA GLN A 52 -12.45 -14.62 13.77
C GLN A 52 -13.11 -14.05 12.51
N TYR A 53 -12.35 -13.75 11.46
CA TYR A 53 -12.86 -13.10 10.25
C TYR A 53 -12.86 -14.08 9.06
N ASP A 54 -14.01 -14.19 8.40
CA ASP A 54 -14.17 -15.06 7.22
C ASP A 54 -13.62 -14.42 5.93
N ASP A 55 -13.47 -13.09 5.90
CA ASP A 55 -13.05 -12.32 4.72
C ASP A 55 -11.62 -11.79 4.85
N LEU A 56 -10.79 -11.99 3.83
CA LEU A 56 -9.40 -11.51 3.79
C LEU A 56 -9.27 -10.00 4.01
N PHE A 57 -10.24 -9.20 3.56
CA PHE A 57 -10.22 -7.76 3.76
C PHE A 57 -10.24 -7.40 5.25
N ASP A 58 -11.10 -8.07 6.01
CA ASP A 58 -11.24 -7.83 7.45
C ASP A 58 -10.07 -8.44 8.22
N GLN A 59 -9.56 -9.60 7.79
CA GLN A 59 -8.33 -10.18 8.31
C GLN A 59 -7.16 -9.19 8.19
N ILE A 60 -6.92 -8.61 7.01
CA ILE A 60 -5.84 -7.63 6.83
C ILE A 60 -6.08 -6.39 7.70
N ASN A 61 -7.32 -5.90 7.78
CA ASN A 61 -7.64 -4.72 8.59
C ASN A 61 -7.47 -4.95 10.09
N SER A 62 -7.63 -6.18 10.58
CA SER A 62 -7.37 -6.52 11.98
C SER A 62 -5.90 -6.42 12.38
N LEU A 63 -4.98 -6.39 11.42
CA LEU A 63 -3.55 -6.16 11.66
C LEU A 63 -3.21 -4.68 11.91
N TYR A 64 -4.21 -3.80 11.94
CA TYR A 64 -4.01 -2.39 12.27
C TYR A 64 -3.40 -2.24 13.67
N GLY A 65 -2.17 -1.71 13.73
CA GLY A 65 -1.40 -1.55 14.97
C GLY A 65 -0.20 -2.50 15.05
N GLU A 66 -0.30 -3.70 14.46
CA GLU A 66 0.79 -4.68 14.36
C GLU A 66 1.60 -4.49 13.06
N CYS A 67 0.94 -4.05 12.00
CA CYS A 67 1.54 -3.72 10.70
C CYS A 67 1.66 -2.21 10.50
N SER A 68 2.68 -1.80 9.74
CA SER A 68 2.72 -0.45 9.17
C SER A 68 1.67 -0.30 8.06
N LEU A 69 1.25 0.95 7.79
CA LEU A 69 0.30 1.24 6.70
C LEU A 69 0.79 0.71 5.35
N ALA A 70 2.08 0.83 5.04
CA ALA A 70 2.66 0.36 3.78
C ALA A 70 2.59 -1.19 3.63
N GLU A 71 2.72 -1.92 4.73
CA GLU A 71 2.59 -3.39 4.73
C GLU A 71 1.14 -3.81 4.50
N MET A 72 0.19 -3.16 5.17
CA MET A 72 -1.24 -3.41 4.93
C MET A 72 -1.64 -3.05 3.50
N GLU A 73 -1.14 -1.93 2.95
CA GLU A 73 -1.35 -1.57 1.56
C GLU A 73 -0.85 -2.67 0.62
N THR A 74 0.32 -3.23 0.91
CA THR A 74 0.91 -4.31 0.14
C THR A 74 0.05 -5.58 0.15
N MET A 75 -0.48 -5.95 1.32
CA MET A 75 -1.40 -7.09 1.46
C MET A 75 -2.73 -6.83 0.72
N HIS A 76 -3.27 -5.61 0.79
CA HIS A 76 -4.49 -5.23 0.06
C HIS A 76 -4.28 -5.22 -1.46
N ILE A 77 -3.12 -4.79 -1.95
CA ILE A 77 -2.75 -4.90 -3.38
C ILE A 77 -2.78 -6.37 -3.83
N LEU A 78 -2.15 -7.25 -3.06
CA LEU A 78 -2.10 -8.67 -3.38
C LEU A 78 -3.49 -9.32 -3.36
N ARG A 79 -4.30 -9.02 -2.34
CA ARG A 79 -5.71 -9.44 -2.24
C ARG A 79 -6.52 -8.97 -3.45
N ARG A 80 -6.41 -7.69 -3.82
CA ARG A 80 -7.14 -7.11 -4.97
C ARG A 80 -6.76 -7.80 -6.28
N LEU A 81 -5.47 -7.98 -6.53
CA LEU A 81 -4.99 -8.70 -7.73
C LEU A 81 -5.51 -10.14 -7.76
N GLY A 82 -5.54 -10.82 -6.61
CA GLY A 82 -6.15 -12.13 -6.43
C GLY A 82 -7.64 -12.15 -6.80
N ASN A 83 -8.42 -11.20 -6.29
CA ASN A 83 -9.84 -11.05 -6.62
C ASN A 83 -10.07 -10.78 -8.12
N MET A 84 -9.23 -9.97 -8.75
CA MET A 84 -9.28 -9.75 -10.19
C MET A 84 -9.00 -11.03 -11.00
N ALA A 85 -8.08 -11.88 -10.53
CA ALA A 85 -7.73 -13.15 -11.16
C ALA A 85 -8.90 -14.16 -11.12
N ILE A 86 -9.61 -14.26 -9.99
CA ILE A 86 -10.78 -15.15 -9.84
C ILE A 86 -11.87 -14.79 -10.86
N ARG A 87 -12.09 -13.49 -11.06
CA ARG A 87 -13.15 -12.95 -11.92
C ARG A 87 -12.78 -12.91 -13.40
N ARG A 88 -11.71 -13.61 -13.80
CA ARG A 88 -11.28 -13.84 -15.19
C ARG A 88 -11.02 -12.56 -16.00
N LYS A 89 -10.49 -11.50 -15.39
CA LYS A 89 -9.81 -10.45 -16.17
C LYS A 89 -8.46 -11.01 -16.64
N ASN A 90 -8.12 -10.82 -17.92
CA ASN A 90 -6.78 -11.18 -18.42
C ASN A 90 -5.75 -10.25 -17.77
N LEU A 91 -5.02 -10.75 -16.78
CA LEU A 91 -3.99 -9.99 -16.09
C LEU A 91 -2.70 -10.00 -16.92
N SER A 92 -2.03 -8.85 -16.98
CA SER A 92 -0.74 -8.70 -17.65
C SER A 92 0.40 -9.26 -16.79
N GLU A 93 1.54 -9.54 -17.41
CA GLU A 93 2.76 -9.95 -16.70
C GLU A 93 3.20 -8.91 -15.66
N GLN A 94 2.96 -7.62 -15.92
CA GLN A 94 3.20 -6.54 -14.95
C GLN A 94 2.40 -6.70 -13.66
N ASN A 95 1.17 -7.24 -13.74
CA ASN A 95 0.37 -7.52 -12.54
C ASN A 95 0.96 -8.69 -11.75
N VAL A 96 1.55 -9.69 -12.42
CA VAL A 96 2.24 -10.80 -11.76
C VAL A 96 3.49 -10.29 -11.04
N ASP A 97 4.25 -9.37 -11.65
CA ASP A 97 5.41 -8.76 -11.01
C ASP A 97 5.04 -7.92 -9.78
N LYS A 98 3.95 -7.14 -9.87
CA LYS A 98 3.40 -6.44 -8.70
C LYS A 98 2.98 -7.40 -7.60
N ALA A 99 2.31 -8.50 -7.95
CA ALA A 99 1.90 -9.52 -6.99
C ALA A 99 3.09 -10.23 -6.34
N LEU A 100 4.14 -10.56 -7.10
CA LEU A 100 5.38 -11.16 -6.59
C LEU A 100 6.12 -10.23 -5.64
N ARG A 101 6.23 -8.95 -5.99
CA ARG A 101 6.83 -7.94 -5.11
C ARG A 101 6.03 -7.77 -3.82
N ALA A 102 4.71 -7.73 -3.93
CA ALA A 102 3.83 -7.63 -2.77
C ALA A 102 3.94 -8.88 -1.87
N LEU A 103 3.97 -10.07 -2.48
CA LEU A 103 4.15 -11.33 -1.76
C LEU A 103 5.50 -11.40 -1.05
N LEU A 104 6.58 -10.95 -1.70
CA LEU A 104 7.90 -10.88 -1.08
C LEU A 104 7.90 -10.01 0.18
N LEU A 105 7.33 -8.82 0.10
CA LEU A 105 7.18 -7.91 1.24
C LEU A 105 6.34 -8.53 2.37
N SER A 106 5.23 -9.20 2.04
CA SER A 106 4.42 -9.93 3.05
C SER A 106 5.20 -11.08 3.71
N CYS A 107 6.02 -11.82 2.96
CA CYS A 107 6.90 -12.85 3.51
C CYS A 107 8.02 -12.25 4.38
N CYS A 108 8.58 -11.11 4.00
CA CYS A 108 9.55 -10.38 4.83
C CYS A 108 8.92 -9.92 6.14
N TRP A 109 7.69 -9.40 6.10
CA TRP A 109 6.97 -9.02 7.31
C TRP A 109 6.79 -10.23 8.25
N LEU A 110 6.30 -11.37 7.74
CA LEU A 110 6.16 -12.60 8.53
C LEU A 110 7.52 -13.01 9.15
N TYR A 111 8.54 -13.18 8.31
CA TYR A 111 9.81 -13.75 8.73
C TYR A 111 10.62 -12.86 9.68
N PHE A 112 10.66 -11.54 9.44
CA PHE A 112 11.51 -10.62 10.18
C PHE A 112 10.81 -9.90 11.34
N LYS A 113 9.52 -9.59 11.19
CA LYS A 113 8.79 -8.82 12.22
C LYS A 113 7.95 -9.68 13.13
N LEU A 114 7.32 -10.73 12.62
CA LEU A 114 6.51 -11.61 13.46
C LEU A 114 7.37 -12.62 14.22
N ASP A 115 8.32 -13.26 13.53
CA ASP A 115 9.16 -14.30 14.12
C ASP A 115 10.55 -13.82 14.58
N GLU A 116 10.88 -12.54 14.33
CA GLU A 116 12.17 -11.91 14.68
C GLU A 116 13.41 -12.66 14.14
N ASN A 117 13.26 -13.43 13.06
CA ASN A 117 14.36 -14.18 12.48
C ASN A 117 15.39 -13.27 11.81
N VAL A 118 16.62 -13.75 11.73
CA VAL A 118 17.74 -13.00 11.12
C VAL A 118 18.35 -13.83 10.00
N CYS A 119 18.38 -13.27 8.80
CA CYS A 119 19.04 -13.91 7.67
C CYS A 119 19.88 -12.91 6.85
N PRO A 120 20.99 -13.36 6.22
CA PRO A 120 21.86 -12.46 5.46
C PRO A 120 21.24 -12.06 4.12
N LEU A 121 21.46 -10.81 3.71
CA LEU A 121 21.01 -10.26 2.41
C LEU A 121 21.52 -11.05 1.19
N SER A 122 22.53 -11.91 1.36
CA SER A 122 23.04 -12.79 0.31
C SER A 122 22.04 -13.84 -0.15
N LEU A 123 21.03 -14.18 0.66
CA LEU A 123 19.98 -15.13 0.29
C LEU A 123 18.95 -14.52 -0.66
N PHE A 124 18.89 -13.19 -0.76
CA PHE A 124 18.01 -12.47 -1.68
C PHE A 124 18.68 -12.26 -3.04
N TRP A 125 17.87 -12.27 -4.09
CA TRP A 125 18.28 -11.88 -5.44
C TRP A 125 18.74 -10.41 -5.46
N GLN A 126 19.65 -10.07 -6.37
CA GLN A 126 20.24 -8.72 -6.45
C GLN A 126 19.17 -7.63 -6.56
N ASP A 127 18.16 -7.83 -7.40
CA ASP A 127 17.07 -6.86 -7.62
C ASP A 127 16.15 -6.69 -6.41
N ASP A 128 16.12 -7.67 -5.51
CA ASP A 128 15.21 -7.71 -4.35
C ASP A 128 15.91 -7.25 -3.05
N ARG A 129 17.24 -7.04 -3.07
CA ARG A 129 18.03 -6.66 -1.89
C ARG A 129 17.64 -5.30 -1.32
N ASP A 130 17.42 -4.31 -2.19
CA ASP A 130 17.03 -2.97 -1.75
C ASP A 130 15.64 -2.98 -1.06
N ILE A 131 14.79 -3.93 -1.44
CA ILE A 131 13.45 -4.10 -0.87
C ILE A 131 13.52 -4.83 0.48
N ALA A 132 14.40 -5.82 0.60
CA ALA A 132 14.57 -6.62 1.82
C ALA A 132 15.47 -5.95 2.87
N GLU A 133 16.38 -5.05 2.47
CA GLU A 133 17.35 -4.37 3.34
C GLU A 133 16.72 -3.69 4.56
N PRO A 134 15.60 -2.93 4.45
CA PRO A 134 14.95 -2.33 5.62
C PRO A 134 14.53 -3.37 6.67
N TYR A 135 13.96 -4.50 6.23
CA TYR A 135 13.49 -5.58 7.11
C TYR A 135 14.64 -6.30 7.81
N VAL A 136 15.70 -6.62 7.06
CA VAL A 136 16.89 -7.27 7.63
C VAL A 136 17.58 -6.35 8.64
N ASN A 137 17.72 -5.07 8.32
CA ASN A 137 18.31 -4.08 9.22
C ASN A 137 17.47 -3.87 10.49
N GLU A 138 16.14 -3.93 10.38
CA GLU A 138 15.23 -3.84 11.53
C GLU A 138 15.36 -5.07 12.44
N ALA A 139 15.36 -6.29 11.89
CA ALA A 139 15.55 -7.52 12.65
C ALA A 139 16.94 -7.58 13.34
N LEU A 140 17.99 -7.10 12.67
CA LEU A 140 19.32 -6.99 13.27
C LEU A 140 19.38 -5.98 14.44
N ARG A 141 18.57 -4.91 14.39
CA ARG A 141 18.47 -3.92 15.47
C ARG A 141 17.72 -4.46 16.69
N GLY A 142 16.74 -5.35 16.49
CA GLY A 142 15.99 -6.00 17.58
C GLY A 142 16.88 -6.79 18.56
N ASN A 143 18.01 -7.31 18.08
CA ASN A 143 18.98 -8.08 18.88
C ASN A 143 20.15 -7.25 19.47
N GLY A 144 20.18 -5.94 19.25
CA GLY A 144 21.27 -5.06 19.66
C GLY A 144 20.77 -3.79 20.32
N GLY A 145 20.74 -3.78 21.65
CA GLY A 145 20.38 -2.59 22.44
C GLY A 145 21.07 -1.30 21.97
N ILE A 146 20.26 -0.24 21.93
CA ILE A 146 20.59 1.19 21.95
C ILE A 146 22.03 1.52 21.52
N ARG A 147 22.20 1.98 20.28
CA ARG A 147 23.13 3.07 19.96
C ARG A 147 22.58 3.98 18.89
N ASP A 148 22.37 5.21 19.33
CA ASP A 148 22.69 6.48 18.68
C ASP A 148 22.54 6.56 17.16
N SER A 149 21.72 7.54 16.78
CA SER A 149 21.93 8.40 15.62
C SER A 149 23.40 8.59 15.27
N LEU A 150 23.94 7.74 14.40
CA LEU A 150 25.15 8.06 13.66
C LEU A 150 24.73 8.75 12.36
N LYS A 151 24.52 10.07 12.51
CA LYS A 151 24.84 11.04 11.48
C LYS A 151 26.10 10.56 10.75
N LYS A 152 26.03 10.34 9.43
CA LYS A 152 27.24 10.37 8.60
C LYS A 152 27.74 11.81 8.54
N THR A 153 28.35 12.28 9.63
CA THR A 153 29.24 13.44 9.60
C THR A 153 30.59 12.95 9.14
N TYR A 154 30.87 13.09 7.84
CA TYR A 154 32.25 13.09 7.36
C TYR A 154 32.92 14.36 7.88
N HIS A 155 33.64 14.26 8.99
CA HIS A 155 34.59 15.29 9.43
C HIS A 155 36.01 14.74 9.29
N SER A 156 36.53 14.77 8.07
CA SER A 156 37.96 14.95 7.85
C SER A 156 38.19 16.39 7.43
N THR A 157 38.05 17.32 8.38
CA THR A 157 38.32 18.73 8.12
C THR A 157 39.83 18.90 7.98
N ASN A 158 40.30 18.98 6.73
CA ASN A 158 41.66 19.41 6.41
C ASN A 158 41.73 20.92 6.68
N PRO A 159 42.52 21.41 7.66
CA PRO A 159 42.48 22.81 8.09
C PRO A 159 43.13 23.80 7.08
N LEU A 160 43.46 23.34 5.87
CA LEU A 160 44.10 24.12 4.81
C LEU A 160 43.46 23.92 3.42
N SER A 161 42.33 23.20 3.31
CA SER A 161 41.60 23.16 2.04
C SER A 161 40.84 24.47 1.86
N PHE A 162 41.32 25.32 0.96
CA PHE A 162 40.59 26.49 0.49
C PHE A 162 39.21 26.05 -0.05
N ASP A 163 38.15 26.54 0.60
CA ASP A 163 36.75 26.37 0.18
C ASP A 163 36.54 27.10 -1.15
N ASN A 164 36.80 26.40 -2.25
CA ASN A 164 36.32 26.75 -3.59
C ASN A 164 35.16 25.83 -3.95
N THR A 165 34.28 25.59 -2.99
CA THR A 165 33.01 24.92 -3.21
C THR A 165 31.98 26.02 -3.29
N PHE A 166 31.70 26.49 -4.51
CA PHE A 166 30.35 26.95 -4.79
C PHE A 166 29.44 25.83 -4.28
N ASP A 167 28.61 26.13 -3.28
CA ASP A 167 27.53 25.24 -2.91
C ASP A 167 26.78 24.96 -4.22
N GLU A 168 26.92 23.73 -4.73
CA GLU A 168 25.96 23.21 -5.68
C GLU A 168 24.64 23.27 -4.92
N VAL A 169 23.87 24.32 -5.19
CA VAL A 169 22.47 24.43 -4.81
C VAL A 169 21.87 23.13 -5.31
N GLU A 170 21.61 22.21 -4.39
CA GLU A 170 20.79 21.05 -4.69
C GLU A 170 19.57 21.63 -5.41
N ASP A 171 19.36 21.21 -6.66
CA ASP A 171 18.10 21.42 -7.35
C ASP A 171 17.03 20.80 -6.44
N THR A 172 16.50 21.58 -5.51
CA THR A 172 15.32 21.28 -4.74
C THR A 172 14.21 21.25 -5.77
N ALA A 173 14.06 20.09 -6.43
CA ALA A 173 12.87 19.78 -7.20
C ALA A 173 11.70 20.11 -6.28
N LEU A 174 11.01 21.21 -6.58
CA LEU A 174 9.93 21.74 -5.78
C LEU A 174 8.99 20.59 -5.46
N ASN A 175 8.89 20.27 -4.17
CA ASN A 175 7.99 19.25 -3.69
C ASN A 175 6.58 19.64 -4.19
N ILE A 176 5.91 18.76 -4.92
CA ILE A 176 4.64 19.05 -5.64
C ILE A 176 3.56 19.58 -4.68
N TRP A 177 3.69 19.27 -3.39
CA TRP A 177 2.80 19.66 -2.30
C TRP A 177 3.05 21.06 -1.75
N ASP A 178 4.23 21.62 -1.98
CA ASP A 178 4.60 22.91 -1.43
C ASP A 178 4.26 24.02 -2.43
N LYS A 179 3.91 25.18 -1.87
CA LYS A 179 3.65 26.37 -2.68
C LYS A 179 4.97 26.93 -3.21
N ASP A 180 5.02 27.24 -4.49
CA ASP A 180 6.20 27.90 -5.07
C ASP A 180 6.28 29.37 -4.59
N VAL A 181 7.50 29.86 -4.42
CA VAL A 181 7.81 31.23 -3.97
C VAL A 181 7.20 32.27 -4.91
N PHE A 182 7.06 31.93 -6.20
CA PHE A 182 6.51 32.82 -7.23
C PHE A 182 5.02 32.59 -7.53
N GLU A 183 4.40 31.58 -6.93
CA GLU A 183 3.00 31.22 -7.18
C GLU A 183 2.06 32.07 -6.30
N THR A 184 1.00 32.60 -6.89
CA THR A 184 -0.06 33.27 -6.10
C THR A 184 -0.90 32.23 -5.36
N GLU A 185 -1.66 32.65 -4.34
CA GLU A 185 -2.49 31.70 -3.57
C GLU A 185 -3.58 31.04 -4.43
N ALA A 186 -4.16 31.80 -5.37
CA ALA A 186 -5.15 31.28 -6.32
C ALA A 186 -4.54 30.30 -7.34
N GLU A 187 -3.34 30.57 -7.84
CA GLU A 187 -2.63 29.65 -8.75
C GLU A 187 -2.26 28.35 -8.04
N TYR A 188 -1.84 28.43 -6.78
CA TYR A 188 -1.56 27.28 -5.93
C TYR A 188 -2.80 26.41 -5.69
N GLU A 189 -3.93 27.04 -5.34
CA GLU A 189 -5.20 26.33 -5.16
C GLU A 189 -5.64 25.61 -6.45
N GLU A 190 -5.52 26.28 -7.59
CA GLU A 190 -5.92 25.71 -8.88
C GLU A 190 -4.99 24.58 -9.31
N ARG A 191 -3.67 24.72 -9.10
CA ARG A 191 -2.69 23.66 -9.37
C ARG A 191 -2.98 22.41 -8.54
N ILE A 192 -3.19 22.56 -7.23
CA ILE A 192 -3.51 21.42 -6.36
C ILE A 192 -4.85 20.78 -6.73
N ARG A 193 -5.85 21.58 -7.11
CA ARG A 193 -7.16 21.09 -7.57
C ARG A 193 -7.07 20.30 -8.89
N GLN A 194 -6.13 20.67 -9.77
CA GLN A 194 -5.89 19.99 -11.04
C GLN A 194 -5.00 18.74 -10.92
N LEU A 195 -4.42 18.47 -9.74
CA LEU A 195 -3.70 17.23 -9.52
C LEU A 195 -4.61 16.02 -9.70
N SER A 196 -4.05 14.95 -10.25
CA SER A 196 -4.77 13.68 -10.35
C SER A 196 -5.18 13.20 -8.96
N PRO A 197 -6.39 12.62 -8.81
CA PRO A 197 -6.85 12.08 -7.54
C PRO A 197 -5.81 11.15 -6.92
N ILE A 198 -5.58 11.30 -5.62
CA ILE A 198 -4.57 10.54 -4.92
C ILE A 198 -5.17 9.34 -4.21
N HIS A 199 -4.33 8.34 -3.97
CA HIS A 199 -4.69 7.17 -3.20
C HIS A 199 -4.99 7.54 -1.75
N LEU A 200 -6.20 7.21 -1.29
CA LEU A 200 -6.63 7.34 0.10
C LEU A 200 -6.66 5.99 0.82
N GLY A 201 -6.85 4.88 0.08
CA GLY A 201 -6.91 3.55 0.66
C GLY A 201 -7.65 2.55 -0.22
N PHE A 202 -8.25 1.53 0.40
CA PHE A 202 -8.95 0.45 -0.29
C PHE A 202 -10.42 0.40 0.13
N GLY A 203 -11.28 0.02 -0.82
CA GLY A 203 -12.71 -0.13 -0.60
C GLY A 203 -13.23 -1.40 -1.24
N MET A 204 -14.16 -2.06 -0.55
CA MET A 204 -14.80 -3.27 -1.05
C MET A 204 -16.30 -3.24 -0.79
N ILE A 205 -17.08 -3.57 -1.82
CA ILE A 205 -18.54 -3.68 -1.78
C ILE A 205 -18.88 -5.15 -1.96
N ASP A 206 -19.58 -5.70 -0.98
CA ASP A 206 -20.17 -7.03 -1.05
C ASP A 206 -21.54 -6.92 -1.73
N ASP A 207 -21.78 -7.74 -2.76
CA ASP A 207 -23.03 -7.75 -3.52
C ASP A 207 -24.23 -8.12 -2.64
N LYS A 208 -24.01 -8.96 -1.63
CA LYS A 208 -25.01 -9.34 -0.62
C LYS A 208 -25.42 -8.20 0.30
N GLN A 209 -24.64 -7.13 0.36
CA GLN A 209 -24.88 -5.98 1.23
C GLN A 209 -25.54 -4.81 0.48
N ILE A 210 -25.88 -4.98 -0.79
CA ILE A 210 -26.60 -3.99 -1.58
C ILE A 210 -28.09 -4.06 -1.19
N ASP A 211 -28.65 -2.93 -0.76
CA ASP A 211 -30.07 -2.84 -0.47
C ASP A 211 -30.88 -2.95 -1.77
N SER A 212 -31.73 -3.98 -1.88
CA SER A 212 -32.46 -4.29 -3.12
C SER A 212 -33.53 -3.26 -3.50
N TYR A 213 -33.93 -2.39 -2.56
CA TYR A 213 -34.99 -1.39 -2.78
C TYR A 213 -34.42 -0.02 -3.16
N THR A 214 -33.39 0.44 -2.44
CA THR A 214 -32.74 1.74 -2.63
C THR A 214 -31.53 1.67 -3.55
N HIS A 215 -31.02 0.47 -3.82
CA HIS A 215 -29.77 0.21 -4.52
C HIS A 215 -28.55 0.89 -3.87
N LEU A 216 -28.63 1.16 -2.58
CA LEU A 216 -27.53 1.72 -1.81
C LEU A 216 -26.64 0.60 -1.25
N ALA A 217 -25.34 0.86 -1.25
CA ALA A 217 -24.35 0.00 -0.65
C ALA A 217 -23.40 0.82 0.24
N PHE A 218 -22.91 0.17 1.30
CA PHE A 218 -21.92 0.74 2.21
C PHE A 218 -20.61 -0.01 2.00
N PRO A 219 -19.63 0.57 1.29
CA PRO A 219 -18.34 -0.07 1.10
C PRO A 219 -17.65 -0.26 2.45
N ARG A 220 -17.10 -1.45 2.68
CA ARG A 220 -16.06 -1.66 3.70
C ARG A 220 -14.80 -0.95 3.22
N PHE A 221 -14.09 -0.24 4.09
CA PHE A 221 -12.94 0.55 3.68
C PHE A 221 -11.78 0.49 4.67
N CYS A 222 -10.57 0.72 4.16
CA CYS A 222 -9.35 0.89 4.93
C CYS A 222 -8.62 2.12 4.41
N LEU A 223 -8.36 3.11 5.27
CA LEU A 223 -7.77 4.39 4.87
C LEU A 223 -6.31 4.48 5.31
N ALA A 224 -5.46 4.89 4.38
CA ALA A 224 -4.08 5.27 4.61
C ALA A 224 -3.96 6.80 4.55
N LYS A 225 -4.25 7.48 5.66
CA LYS A 225 -4.18 8.94 5.73
C LYS A 225 -2.72 9.40 5.63
N ASN A 226 -2.45 10.33 4.71
CA ASN A 226 -1.13 10.95 4.60
C ASN A 226 -0.98 12.02 5.69
N LYS A 227 0.11 11.95 6.48
CA LYS A 227 0.40 12.90 7.56
C LYS A 227 0.53 14.36 7.10
N LYS A 228 0.84 14.59 5.81
CA LYS A 228 0.98 15.94 5.24
C LYS A 228 -0.36 16.57 4.80
N ILE A 229 -1.43 15.79 4.71
CA ILE A 229 -2.73 16.24 4.21
C ILE A 229 -3.73 16.23 5.36
N VAL A 230 -4.50 17.31 5.50
CA VAL A 230 -5.52 17.40 6.54
C VAL A 230 -6.76 16.64 6.09
N GLY A 231 -7.18 15.66 6.89
CA GLY A 231 -8.34 14.82 6.63
C GLY A 231 -9.32 14.78 7.79
N ALA A 232 -10.59 14.58 7.46
CA ALA A 232 -11.65 14.35 8.42
C ALA A 232 -11.71 12.87 8.83
N ASP A 233 -12.34 12.60 9.96
CA ASP A 233 -12.69 11.23 10.33
C ASP A 233 -13.96 10.81 9.60
N ILE A 234 -13.78 9.90 8.65
CA ILE A 234 -14.83 9.35 7.81
C ILE A 234 -15.44 8.17 8.55
N ASN A 235 -16.76 8.20 8.74
CA ASN A 235 -17.46 7.09 9.40
C ASN A 235 -17.94 6.05 8.41
N ALA A 236 -18.38 6.50 7.24
CA ALA A 236 -18.91 5.64 6.20
C ALA A 236 -18.77 6.28 4.82
N PHE A 237 -18.71 5.43 3.81
CA PHE A 237 -19.00 5.81 2.43
C PHE A 237 -20.34 5.22 2.01
N ILE A 238 -21.04 5.90 1.12
CA ILE A 238 -22.28 5.45 0.51
C ILE A 238 -22.09 5.48 -1.00
N VAL A 239 -22.64 4.47 -1.68
CA VAL A 239 -22.71 4.48 -3.14
C VAL A 239 -24.05 3.95 -3.59
N LYS A 240 -24.54 4.50 -4.70
CA LYS A 240 -25.71 3.99 -5.40
C LYS A 240 -25.25 3.09 -6.55
N VAL A 241 -25.61 1.82 -6.50
CA VAL A 241 -25.20 0.82 -7.49
C VAL A 241 -26.34 0.62 -8.49
N GLU A 242 -26.26 1.26 -9.66
CA GLU A 242 -27.35 1.25 -10.64
C GLU A 242 -27.44 -0.03 -11.49
N GLN A 243 -26.43 -0.90 -11.46
CA GLN A 243 -26.42 -2.16 -12.19
C GLN A 243 -26.03 -3.33 -11.28
N GLU A 244 -26.83 -4.41 -11.34
CA GLU A 244 -26.43 -5.77 -10.95
C GLU A 244 -25.34 -6.24 -11.93
N ASN A 245 -24.15 -5.67 -11.82
CA ASN A 245 -22.97 -6.29 -12.39
C ASN A 245 -22.52 -7.34 -11.35
N ASP A 246 -22.27 -8.57 -11.80
CA ASP A 246 -21.78 -9.74 -11.01
C ASP A 246 -20.40 -9.49 -10.32
N TRP A 247 -19.98 -8.25 -10.16
CA TRP A 247 -18.71 -7.83 -9.61
C TRP A 247 -18.91 -7.18 -8.25
N ALA A 248 -18.60 -7.90 -7.16
CA ALA A 248 -18.39 -7.27 -5.86
C ALA A 248 -17.23 -6.25 -5.96
N TYR A 249 -17.51 -4.95 -6.01
CA TYR A 249 -16.50 -3.93 -6.32
C TYR A 249 -15.35 -3.99 -5.31
N ASP A 250 -14.12 -4.16 -5.78
CA ASP A 250 -12.95 -4.28 -4.91
C ASP A 250 -11.79 -3.46 -5.45
N GLY A 251 -11.65 -2.24 -4.93
CA GLY A 251 -10.92 -1.17 -5.58
C GLY A 251 -10.05 -0.32 -4.67
N GLU A 252 -9.39 0.65 -5.29
CA GLU A 252 -8.70 1.74 -4.60
C GLU A 252 -9.66 2.90 -4.40
N ILE A 253 -9.68 3.49 -3.22
CA ILE A 253 -10.37 4.75 -2.95
C ILE A 253 -9.42 5.87 -3.34
N LEU A 254 -9.85 6.70 -4.27
CA LEU A 254 -9.14 7.88 -4.73
C LEU A 254 -9.91 9.13 -4.33
N VAL A 255 -9.17 10.17 -3.98
CA VAL A 255 -9.74 11.43 -3.50
C VAL A 255 -9.02 12.59 -4.15
N ALA A 256 -9.81 13.58 -4.58
CA ALA A 256 -9.25 14.84 -5.06
C ALA A 256 -8.74 15.69 -3.88
N LEU A 257 -8.06 16.77 -4.21
CA LEU A 257 -7.46 17.65 -3.22
C LEU A 257 -8.00 19.07 -3.38
N LYS A 258 -8.07 19.76 -2.25
CA LYS A 258 -8.36 21.19 -2.20
C LYS A 258 -7.38 21.87 -1.26
N VAL A 259 -7.09 23.13 -1.52
CA VAL A 259 -6.33 23.96 -0.59
C VAL A 259 -7.29 24.93 0.07
N CYS A 260 -7.16 25.09 1.39
CA CYS A 260 -7.88 26.10 2.16
C CYS A 260 -6.88 26.72 3.16
N GLN A 261 -6.80 28.04 3.23
CA GLN A 261 -5.93 28.74 4.20
C GLN A 261 -4.46 28.25 4.16
N GLY A 262 -3.92 28.02 2.96
CA GLY A 262 -2.54 27.56 2.76
C GLY A 262 -2.24 26.10 3.17
N LYS A 263 -3.25 25.31 3.55
CA LYS A 263 -3.10 23.87 3.86
C LYS A 263 -3.84 23.02 2.84
N ILE A 264 -3.31 21.83 2.56
CA ILE A 264 -3.92 20.86 1.65
C ILE A 264 -4.89 19.98 2.45
N TYR A 265 -6.09 19.83 1.92
CA TYR A 265 -7.17 19.02 2.46
C TYR A 265 -7.61 17.99 1.43
N TYR A 266 -8.11 16.86 1.94
CA TYR A 266 -8.86 15.93 1.12
C TYR A 266 -10.20 16.55 0.71
N ASP A 267 -10.51 16.51 -0.59
CA ASP A 267 -11.81 16.92 -1.12
C ASP A 267 -12.78 15.74 -1.12
N TYR A 268 -13.45 15.54 0.01
CA TYR A 268 -14.41 14.45 0.18
C TYR A 268 -15.68 14.56 -0.67
N SER A 269 -15.91 15.70 -1.34
CA SER A 269 -16.98 15.82 -2.34
C SER A 269 -16.64 15.09 -3.65
N LYS A 270 -15.37 14.71 -3.83
CA LYS A 270 -14.84 14.03 -5.03
C LYS A 270 -14.04 12.82 -4.62
N VAL A 271 -14.76 11.81 -4.12
CA VAL A 271 -14.21 10.49 -3.79
C VAL A 271 -14.70 9.49 -4.81
N VAL A 272 -13.82 8.64 -5.31
CA VAL A 272 -14.17 7.56 -6.24
C VAL A 272 -13.54 6.24 -5.81
N LEU A 273 -14.29 5.15 -5.98
CA LEU A 273 -13.79 3.78 -5.89
C LEU A 273 -13.41 3.32 -7.29
N ARG A 274 -12.11 3.12 -7.55
CA ARG A 274 -11.59 2.65 -8.84
C ARG A 274 -11.39 1.14 -8.84
N PHE A 275 -12.06 0.45 -9.78
CA PHE A 275 -11.90 -0.98 -10.05
C PHE A 275 -11.39 -1.22 -11.48
N GLY A 276 -10.06 -1.30 -11.64
CA GLY A 276 -9.45 -1.42 -12.96
C GLY A 276 -9.64 -0.13 -13.76
N THR A 277 -10.47 -0.15 -14.80
CA THR A 277 -10.83 1.01 -15.62
C THR A 277 -12.10 1.72 -15.15
N ASP A 278 -12.87 1.07 -14.29
CA ASP A 278 -14.20 1.54 -13.87
C ASP A 278 -14.06 2.39 -12.61
N GLU A 279 -14.79 3.49 -12.54
CA GLU A 279 -14.81 4.40 -11.39
C GLU A 279 -16.23 4.56 -10.89
N LEU A 280 -16.43 4.40 -9.58
CA LEU A 280 -17.70 4.62 -8.91
C LEU A 280 -17.59 5.81 -7.95
N PRO A 281 -18.43 6.85 -8.08
CA PRO A 281 -18.44 7.95 -7.13
C PRO A 281 -18.92 7.46 -5.75
N LEU A 282 -18.26 7.92 -4.70
CA LEU A 282 -18.61 7.64 -3.31
C LEU A 282 -19.03 8.93 -2.61
N ASP A 283 -20.15 8.86 -1.88
CA ASP A 283 -20.56 9.90 -0.95
C ASP A 283 -19.96 9.62 0.43
N SER A 284 -19.21 10.57 0.99
CA SER A 284 -18.61 10.44 2.32
C SER A 284 -19.53 10.94 3.43
N LEU A 285 -19.72 10.14 4.47
CA LEU A 285 -20.35 10.56 5.72
C LEU A 285 -19.28 10.94 6.76
N ILE A 286 -19.26 12.22 7.12
CA ILE A 286 -18.27 12.83 8.02
C ILE A 286 -19.01 13.44 9.22
N LEU A 287 -18.56 13.15 10.44
CA LEU A 287 -19.17 13.68 11.67
C LEU A 287 -18.83 15.16 11.93
N GLU A 288 -17.61 15.57 11.58
CA GLU A 288 -17.13 16.95 11.74
C GLU A 288 -16.66 17.52 10.38
N PRO A 289 -17.30 18.58 9.88
CA PRO A 289 -16.91 19.17 8.60
C PRO A 289 -15.50 19.77 8.71
N VAL A 290 -14.58 19.26 7.90
CA VAL A 290 -13.26 19.87 7.73
C VAL A 290 -13.34 20.86 6.58
N CYS A 291 -13.52 22.14 6.93
CA CYS A 291 -13.63 23.31 6.05
C CYS A 291 -14.71 23.19 4.95
N ILE A 292 -15.83 23.89 5.15
CA ILE A 292 -16.75 24.31 4.09
C ILE A 292 -16.15 25.54 3.42
#